data_AF-A0A3R9UUB1-F1
#
_entry.id   AF-A0A3R9UUB1-F1
#
_cell.length_a   1.000
_cell.length_b   1.000
_cell.length_c   1.000
_cell.angle_alpha   90.00
_cell.angle_beta   90.00
_cell.angle_gamma   90.00
#
_symmetry.space_group_name_H-M   'P 1'
#
loop_
_entity.id
_entity.type
_entity.pdbx_description
1 polymer ?
#
loop_
_entity_poly.entity_id
_entity_poly.type
_entity_poly.pdbx_seq_one_letter_code
_entity_poly.pdbx_strand_id
1 'polypeptide(L)'
;LGSFFRPVGGLLSDRFGGARVTLATFCAMAAGTGLLLLASAQSSYALFLGGFTLLFVLTGIGNGSTYKLIPAVFARQAQDAVTSGRDAEQAFARARRLSGAVVGIAGAVGALGGVGVNLVFRSAY
;
A
#
# COMPACT_ATOMS: atom_id res chain seq x y z
N LEU A 1 -4.52 3.74 14.21
CA LEU A 1 -4.59 2.29 13.87
C LEU A 1 -3.76 1.96 12.64
N GLY A 2 -4.08 2.45 11.43
CA GLY A 2 -3.35 2.08 10.19
C GLY A 2 -1.82 2.30 10.22
N SER A 3 -1.31 3.34 10.89
CA SER A 3 0.15 3.56 11.00
C SER A 3 0.88 2.48 11.83
N PHE A 4 0.21 1.91 12.84
CA PHE A 4 0.75 0.82 13.66
C PHE A 4 0.85 -0.51 12.90
N PHE A 5 0.04 -0.69 11.84
CA PHE A 5 0.05 -1.91 11.03
C PHE A 5 0.97 -1.81 9.80
N ARG A 6 1.56 -0.64 9.52
CA ARG A 6 2.57 -0.49 8.45
C ARG A 6 3.80 -1.38 8.66
N PRO A 7 4.39 -1.49 9.88
CA PRO A 7 5.49 -2.43 10.13
C PRO A 7 5.07 -3.88 9.90
N VAL A 8 3.83 -4.25 10.26
CA VAL A 8 3.28 -5.59 10.06
C VAL A 8 3.16 -5.92 8.57
N GLY A 9 2.63 -4.99 7.77
CA GLY A 9 2.63 -5.14 6.32
C GLY A 9 4.03 -5.29 5.75
N GLY A 10 4.99 -4.49 6.25
CA GLY A 10 6.39 -4.63 5.89
C GLY A 10 7.00 -5.99 6.25
N LEU A 11 6.72 -6.53 7.44
CA LEU A 11 7.19 -7.85 7.88
C LEU A 11 6.58 -8.99 7.04
N LEU A 12 5.30 -8.87 6.71
CA LEU A 12 4.61 -9.84 5.87
C LEU A 12 5.19 -9.84 4.44
N SER A 13 5.52 -8.66 3.91
CA SER A 13 6.12 -8.50 2.59
C SER A 13 7.54 -9.05 2.50
N ASP A 14 8.31 -8.98 3.58
CA ASP A 14 9.63 -9.60 3.65
C ASP A 14 9.53 -11.13 3.60
N ARG A 15 8.47 -11.71 4.20
CA ARG A 15 8.30 -13.17 4.32
C ARG A 15 7.62 -13.81 3.11
N PHE A 16 6.61 -13.16 2.54
CA PHE A 16 5.77 -13.74 1.48
C PHE A 16 5.93 -13.06 0.11
N GLY A 17 6.76 -12.01 0.04
CA GLY A 17 6.97 -11.19 -1.14
C GLY A 17 5.94 -10.06 -1.21
N GLY A 18 6.43 -8.82 -1.30
CA GLY A 18 5.58 -7.62 -1.28
C GLY A 18 4.47 -7.62 -2.34
N ALA A 19 4.70 -8.19 -3.53
CA ALA A 19 3.69 -8.17 -4.59
C ALA A 19 2.44 -9.00 -4.22
N ARG A 20 2.65 -10.17 -3.62
CA ARG A 20 1.55 -11.06 -3.19
C ARG A 20 0.79 -10.45 -2.02
N VAL A 21 1.50 -9.88 -1.05
CA VAL A 21 0.90 -9.22 0.11
C VAL A 21 0.08 -8.00 -0.30
N THR A 22 0.60 -7.17 -1.21
CA THR A 22 -0.14 -6.02 -1.73
C THR A 22 -1.42 -6.46 -2.45
N LEU A 23 -1.34 -7.48 -3.32
CA LEU A 23 -2.50 -7.98 -4.05
C LEU A 23 -3.57 -8.54 -3.08
N ALA A 24 -3.17 -9.41 -2.16
CA ALA A 24 -4.07 -9.99 -1.17
C ALA A 24 -4.74 -8.90 -0.31
N THR A 25 -3.99 -7.85 0.05
CA THR A 25 -4.52 -6.72 0.80
C THR A 25 -5.55 -5.92 0.00
N PHE A 26 -5.32 -5.67 -1.28
CA PHE A 26 -6.32 -5.01 -2.12
C PHE A 26 -7.59 -5.84 -2.31
N CYS A 27 -7.48 -7.16 -2.50
CA CYS A 27 -8.64 -8.04 -2.52
C CYS A 27 -9.42 -7.98 -1.19
N ALA A 28 -8.71 -8.00 -0.06
CA ALA A 28 -9.32 -7.90 1.25
C ALA A 28 -10.00 -6.52 1.46
N MET A 29 -9.42 -5.43 0.96
CA MET A 29 -10.02 -4.10 1.01
C MET A 29 -11.30 -4.04 0.16
N ALA A 30 -11.31 -4.63 -1.03
CA ALA A 30 -12.51 -4.71 -1.87
C ALA A 30 -13.64 -5.47 -1.15
N ALA A 31 -13.33 -6.61 -0.52
CA ALA A 31 -14.29 -7.36 0.28
C ALA A 31 -14.78 -6.57 1.51
N GLY A 32 -13.87 -5.86 2.21
CA GLY A 32 -14.22 -5.00 3.34
C GLY A 32 -15.13 -3.83 2.97
N THR A 33 -14.96 -3.26 1.78
CA THR A 33 -15.90 -2.25 1.24
C THR A 33 -17.28 -2.86 1.02
N GLY A 34 -17.37 -4.09 0.50
CA GLY A 34 -18.64 -4.81 0.38
C GLY A 34 -19.32 -5.03 1.73
N LEU A 35 -18.55 -5.38 2.76
CA LEU A 35 -19.07 -5.51 4.13
C LEU A 35 -19.62 -4.18 4.66
N LEU A 36 -18.96 -3.06 4.38
CA LEU A 36 -19.44 -1.72 4.73
C LEU A 36 -20.75 -1.36 4.05
N LEU A 37 -20.93 -1.72 2.77
CA LEU A 37 -22.20 -1.52 2.06
C LEU A 37 -23.33 -2.31 2.71
N LEU A 38 -23.09 -3.57 3.09
CA LEU A 38 -24.06 -4.40 3.79
C LEU A 38 -24.37 -3.87 5.19
N ALA A 39 -23.36 -3.41 5.93
CA ALA A 39 -23.52 -2.80 7.24
C ALA A 39 -24.36 -1.52 7.18
N SER A 40 -24.14 -0.70 6.15
CA SER A 40 -24.91 0.51 5.88
C SER A 40 -26.37 0.18 5.56
N ALA A 41 -26.64 -0.86 4.78
CA ALA A 41 -28.01 -1.29 4.47
C ALA A 41 -28.79 -1.79 5.70
N GLN A 42 -28.09 -2.35 6.70
CA GLN A 42 -28.67 -2.85 7.94
C GLN A 42 -28.75 -1.79 9.05
N SER A 43 -28.33 -0.54 8.80
CA SER A 43 -28.28 0.55 9.79
C SER A 43 -27.58 0.18 11.11
N SER A 44 -26.65 -0.77 11.07
CA SER A 44 -25.96 -1.27 12.27
C SER A 44 -24.64 -0.53 12.48
N TYR A 45 -24.64 0.36 13.47
CA TYR A 45 -23.46 1.16 13.83
C TYR A 45 -22.25 0.29 14.20
N ALA A 46 -22.47 -0.83 14.90
CA ALA A 46 -21.40 -1.74 15.31
C ALA A 46 -20.71 -2.43 14.12
N LEU A 47 -21.50 -2.91 13.14
CA LEU A 47 -20.97 -3.51 11.91
C LEU A 47 -20.25 -2.48 11.04
N PHE A 48 -20.78 -1.26 10.97
CA PHE A 48 -20.16 -0.16 10.23
C PHE A 48 -18.80 0.21 10.84
N LEU A 49 -18.74 0.40 12.16
CA LEU A 49 -17.50 0.73 12.88
C LEU A 49 -16.47 -0.40 12.76
N GLY A 50 -16.90 -1.65 12.88
CA GLY A 50 -16.04 -2.83 12.71
C GLY A 50 -15.45 -2.92 11.29
N GLY A 51 -16.29 -2.77 10.26
CA GLY A 51 -15.86 -2.78 8.86
C GLY A 51 -14.94 -1.62 8.51
N PHE A 52 -15.23 -0.41 9.00
CA PHE A 52 -14.39 0.77 8.80
C PHE A 52 -13.02 0.61 9.48
N THR A 53 -12.99 0.07 10.71
CA THR A 53 -11.75 -0.24 11.42
C THR A 53 -10.92 -1.27 10.67
N LEU A 54 -11.56 -2.33 10.17
CA LEU A 54 -10.91 -3.36 9.35
C LEU A 54 -10.28 -2.75 8.08
N LEU A 55 -11.00 -1.91 7.35
CA LEU A 55 -10.46 -1.20 6.19
C LEU A 55 -9.26 -0.33 6.57
N PHE A 56 -9.29 0.36 7.71
CA PHE A 56 -8.18 1.17 8.19
C PHE A 56 -6.92 0.34 8.48
N VAL A 57 -7.09 -0.86 9.05
CA VAL A 57 -6.00 -1.81 9.30
C VAL A 57 -5.43 -2.32 7.98
N LEU A 58 -6.28 -2.80 7.07
CA LEU A 58 -5.87 -3.29 5.74
C LEU A 58 -5.15 -2.21 4.93
N THR A 59 -5.64 -0.97 4.96
CA THR A 59 -4.98 0.18 4.32
C THR A 59 -3.57 0.40 4.89
N GLY A 60 -3.38 0.22 6.20
CA GLY A 60 -2.07 0.29 6.84
C GLY A 60 -1.09 -0.78 6.33
N ILE A 61 -1.56 -2.03 6.26
CA ILE A 61 -0.80 -3.17 5.75
C ILE A 61 -0.42 -2.97 4.27
N GLY A 62 -1.39 -2.56 3.44
CA GLY A 62 -1.21 -2.37 2.00
C GLY A 62 -0.21 -1.27 1.68
N ASN A 63 -0.26 -0.16 2.42
CA ASN A 63 0.76 0.89 2.33
C ASN A 63 2.15 0.36 2.71
N GLY A 64 2.28 -0.30 3.87
CA GLY A 64 3.57 -0.86 4.31
C GLY A 64 4.20 -1.82 3.30
N SER A 65 3.38 -2.70 2.71
CA SER A 65 3.81 -3.61 1.65
C SER A 65 4.26 -2.89 0.38
N THR A 66 3.47 -1.90 -0.06
CA THR A 66 3.74 -1.16 -1.30
C THR A 66 5.02 -0.33 -1.19
N TYR A 67 5.23 0.37 -0.07
CA TYR A 67 6.44 1.16 0.15
C TYR A 67 7.71 0.29 0.25
N LYS A 68 7.62 -0.97 0.69
CA LYS A 68 8.74 -1.92 0.61
C LYS A 68 8.95 -2.51 -0.80
N LEU A 69 7.86 -2.71 -1.55
CA LEU A 69 7.91 -3.28 -2.89
C LEU A 69 8.67 -2.38 -3.87
N ILE A 70 8.45 -1.06 -3.81
CA ILE A 70 9.05 -0.11 -4.75
C ILE A 70 10.60 -0.25 -4.81
N PRO A 71 11.36 -0.06 -3.72
CA PRO A 71 12.82 -0.19 -3.77
C PRO A 71 13.28 -1.62 -4.10
N ALA A 72 12.53 -2.65 -3.67
CA ALA A 72 12.86 -4.05 -3.97
C ALA A 72 12.81 -4.36 -5.47
N VAL A 73 11.82 -3.82 -6.19
CA VAL A 73 11.71 -4.00 -7.65
C VAL A 73 12.87 -3.31 -8.37
N PHE A 74 13.23 -2.09 -7.99
CA PHE A 74 14.38 -1.38 -8.58
C PHE A 74 15.72 -2.05 -8.24
N ALA A 75 15.87 -2.60 -7.04
CA ALA A 75 17.06 -3.36 -6.66
C ALA A 75 17.20 -4.64 -7.50
N ARG A 76 16.09 -5.35 -7.78
CA ARG A 76 16.09 -6.52 -8.66
C ARG A 76 16.47 -6.16 -10.09
N GLN A 77 15.95 -5.06 -10.63
CA GLN A 77 16.36 -4.55 -11.95
C GLN A 77 17.85 -4.18 -12.00
N ALA A 78 18.41 -3.65 -10.90
CA ALA A 78 19.84 -3.42 -10.80
C ALA A 78 20.63 -4.74 -10.81
N GLN A 79 20.19 -5.76 -10.06
CA GLN A 79 20.83 -7.08 -10.08
C GLN A 79 20.83 -7.70 -11.48
N ASP A 80 19.70 -7.61 -12.20
CA ASP A 80 19.60 -8.11 -13.59
C ASP A 80 20.56 -7.34 -14.51
N ALA A 81 20.69 -6.02 -14.33
CA ALA A 81 21.63 -5.19 -15.07
C ALA A 81 23.10 -5.54 -14.80
N VAL A 82 23.45 -5.88 -13.56
CA VAL A 82 24.81 -6.33 -13.20
C VAL A 82 25.09 -7.69 -13.83
N THR A 83 24.12 -8.60 -13.77
CA THR A 83 24.23 -9.93 -14.39
C THR A 83 24.40 -9.83 -15.92
N SER A 84 23.86 -8.78 -16.54
CA SER A 84 24.07 -8.48 -17.97
C SER A 84 25.40 -7.78 -18.28
N GLY A 85 26.34 -7.71 -17.32
CA GLY A 85 27.68 -7.14 -17.51
C GLY A 85 27.80 -5.63 -17.29
N ARG A 86 26.80 -4.97 -16.69
CA ARG A 86 26.91 -3.54 -16.32
C ARG A 86 27.61 -3.38 -14.98
N ASP A 87 28.21 -2.20 -14.79
CA ASP A 87 28.84 -1.82 -13.53
C ASP A 87 27.84 -1.84 -12.36
N ALA A 88 28.25 -2.50 -11.27
CA ALA A 88 27.39 -2.72 -10.11
C ALA A 88 27.12 -1.43 -9.34
N GLU A 89 28.14 -0.60 -9.15
CA GLU A 89 28.00 0.64 -8.40
C GLU A 89 27.01 1.59 -9.09
N GLN A 90 27.17 1.78 -10.40
CA GLN A 90 26.28 2.62 -11.20
C GLN A 90 24.85 2.07 -11.26
N ALA A 91 24.67 0.75 -11.39
CA ALA A 91 23.35 0.12 -11.46
C ALA A 91 22.55 0.33 -10.15
N PHE A 92 23.18 0.07 -9.00
CA PHE A 92 22.51 0.24 -7.69
C PHE A 92 22.32 1.72 -7.32
N ALA A 93 23.26 2.61 -7.66
CA ALA A 93 23.10 4.05 -7.47
C ALA A 93 21.90 4.59 -8.26
N ARG A 94 21.74 4.16 -9.51
CA ARG A 94 20.57 4.50 -10.35
C ARG A 94 19.27 3.95 -9.74
N ALA A 95 19.26 2.69 -9.31
CA ALA A 95 18.08 2.08 -8.69
C ALA A 95 17.63 2.85 -7.45
N ARG A 96 18.55 3.21 -6.55
CA ARG A 96 18.24 3.96 -5.31
C ARG A 96 17.67 5.34 -5.60
N ARG A 97 18.21 6.04 -6.61
CA ARG A 97 17.73 7.36 -7.02
C ARG A 97 16.32 7.29 -7.63
N LEU A 98 16.08 6.32 -8.52
CA LEU A 98 14.77 6.11 -9.14
C LEU A 98 13.72 5.67 -8.12
N SER A 99 14.05 4.73 -7.24
CA SER A 99 13.13 4.29 -6.19
C SER A 99 12.74 5.46 -5.27
N GLY A 100 13.69 6.32 -4.90
CA GLY A 100 13.41 7.50 -4.08
C GLY A 100 12.47 8.49 -4.76
N ALA A 101 12.69 8.77 -6.05
CA ALA A 101 11.81 9.63 -6.83
C ALA A 101 10.39 9.06 -6.96
N VAL A 102 10.27 7.77 -7.25
CA VAL A 102 8.97 7.08 -7.35
C VAL A 102 8.22 7.08 -6.03
N VAL A 103 8.91 6.83 -4.91
CA VAL A 103 8.31 6.91 -3.56
C VAL A 103 7.78 8.31 -3.28
N GLY A 104 8.52 9.37 -3.65
CA GLY A 104 8.09 10.76 -3.49
C GLY A 104 6.82 11.08 -4.29
N ILE A 105 6.79 10.69 -5.57
CA ILE A 105 5.62 10.91 -6.44
C ILE A 105 4.42 10.09 -5.94
N ALA A 106 4.63 8.82 -5.59
CA ALA A 106 3.57 7.96 -5.05
C ALA A 106 2.98 8.53 -3.74
N GLY A 107 3.82 9.12 -2.88
CA GLY A 107 3.38 9.81 -1.68
C GLY A 107 2.51 11.03 -1.98
N ALA A 108 2.90 11.85 -2.94
CA ALA A 108 2.12 13.03 -3.36
C ALA A 108 0.75 12.65 -3.94
N VAL A 109 0.71 11.65 -4.82
CA VAL A 109 -0.54 11.13 -5.39
C VAL A 109 -1.42 10.49 -4.30
N GLY A 110 -0.80 9.74 -3.37
CA GLY A 110 -1.52 9.15 -2.23
C GLY A 110 -2.17 10.20 -1.33
N ALA A 111 -1.52 11.35 -1.12
CA ALA A 111 -2.09 12.46 -0.36
C ALA A 111 -3.36 13.05 -1.02
N LEU A 112 -3.37 13.16 -2.35
CA LEU A 112 -4.56 13.58 -3.10
C LEU A 112 -5.73 12.60 -2.90
N GLY A 113 -5.45 11.30 -2.84
CA GLY A 113 -6.48 10.30 -2.51
C GLY A 113 -7.12 10.52 -1.14
N GLY A 114 -6.31 10.87 -0.13
CA GLY A 114 -6.82 11.22 1.21
C GLY A 114 -7.74 12.44 1.19
N VAL A 115 -7.38 13.47 0.41
CA VAL A 115 -8.24 14.65 0.19
C VAL A 115 -9.53 14.26 -0.52
N GLY A 116 -9.46 13.44 -1.57
CA GLY A 116 -10.63 12.99 -2.32
C GLY A 116 -11.65 12.24 -1.45
N VAL A 117 -11.17 11.32 -0.59
CA VAL A 117 -12.02 10.63 0.39
C VAL A 117 -12.70 11.63 1.31
N ASN A 118 -11.94 12.58 1.88
CA ASN A 118 -12.51 13.60 2.76
C ASN A 118 -13.59 14.44 2.08
N LEU A 119 -13.37 14.85 0.83
CA LEU A 119 -14.34 15.63 0.05
C LEU A 119 -15.64 14.86 -0.20
N VAL A 120 -15.55 13.59 -0.59
CA VAL A 120 -16.72 12.73 -0.83
C VAL A 120 -17.53 12.55 0.46
N PHE A 121 -16.87 12.28 1.59
CA PHE A 121 -17.56 12.20 2.88
C PHE A 121 -18.19 13.52 3.27
N ARG A 122 -17.50 14.65 3.05
CA ARG A 122 -18.04 15.99 3.36
C ARG A 122 -19.27 16.33 2.51
N SER A 123 -19.34 15.89 1.25
CA SER A 123 -20.51 16.12 0.39
C SER A 123 -21.71 15.23 0.72
N ALA A 124 -21.52 14.17 1.49
CA ALA A 124 -22.57 13.23 1.87
C ALA A 124 -23.32 13.62 3.16
N TYR A 125 -22.84 14.65 3.86
CA TYR A 125 -23.47 15.29 5.02
C TYR A 125 -23.91 16.72 4.67
#